data_AF-A0A928QWE3-F1
#
_entry.id   AF-A0A928QWE3-F1
#
_cell.length_a   1.000
_cell.length_b   1.000
_cell.length_c   1.000
_cell.angle_alpha   90.00
_cell.angle_beta   90.00
_cell.angle_gamma   90.00
#
_symmetry.space_group_name_H-M   'P 1'
#
loop_
_entity.id
_entity.type
_entity.pdbx_description
1 polymer ?
#
loop_
_entity_poly.entity_id
_entity_poly.type
_entity_poly.pdbx_seq_one_letter_code
_entity_poly.pdbx_strand_id
1 'polypeptide(L)'
;MTKDVTTAVCRRCKRRWNISRLRKVPLSGYICPECADAERRQQQALERRTAKKIAVACAMAFVAVLLTMWARAQAVAWRGNTAWGGEALVPVYVIAAWPVWRTLRDWARSCREDLHI
;
A
#
# COMPACT_ATOMS: atom_id res chain seq x y z
N MET A 1 -13.51 -13.99 31.13
CA MET A 1 -14.90 -14.02 31.65
C MET A 1 -15.80 -13.26 30.68
N THR A 2 -16.80 -13.93 30.11
CA THR A 2 -17.83 -13.31 29.24
C THR A 2 -19.13 -13.20 30.01
N LYS A 3 -19.78 -12.03 29.99
CA LYS A 3 -21.12 -11.86 30.58
C LYS A 3 -22.16 -12.15 29.52
N ASP A 4 -23.18 -12.94 29.86
CA ASP A 4 -24.36 -13.13 29.02
C ASP A 4 -25.22 -11.87 29.16
N VAL A 5 -25.28 -11.08 28.08
CA VAL A 5 -25.99 -9.79 28.07
C VAL A 5 -26.89 -9.75 26.85
N THR A 6 -28.20 -9.62 27.08
CA THR A 6 -29.22 -9.45 26.02
C THR A 6 -29.17 -8.07 25.38
N THR A 7 -28.72 -7.05 26.11
CA THR A 7 -28.58 -5.68 25.61
C THR A 7 -27.24 -5.08 25.97
N ALA A 8 -26.41 -4.73 24.97
CA ALA A 8 -25.19 -3.98 25.23
C ALA A 8 -25.19 -2.61 24.58
N VAL A 9 -24.39 -1.72 25.15
CA VAL A 9 -24.15 -0.37 24.66
C VAL A 9 -22.88 -0.39 23.81
N CYS A 10 -22.94 0.18 22.61
CA CYS A 10 -21.75 0.31 21.79
C CYS A 10 -20.74 1.27 22.42
N ARG A 11 -19.47 0.87 22.51
CA ARG A 11 -18.40 1.72 23.07
C ARG A 11 -18.18 3.03 22.29
N ARG A 12 -18.34 3.00 20.96
CA ARG A 12 -18.16 4.15 20.04
C ARG A 12 -19.39 5.05 19.98
N CYS A 13 -20.50 4.57 19.42
CA CYS A 13 -21.68 5.42 19.15
C CYS A 13 -22.66 5.53 20.33
N LYS A 14 -22.40 4.83 21.44
CA LYS A 14 -23.22 4.81 22.67
C LYS A 14 -24.69 4.38 22.48
N ARG A 15 -25.08 3.89 21.30
CA ARG A 15 -26.41 3.31 21.05
C ARG A 15 -26.55 1.97 21.78
N ARG A 16 -27.76 1.66 22.24
CA ARG A 16 -28.14 0.35 22.79
C ARG A 16 -28.50 -0.59 21.63
N TRP A 17 -28.02 -1.83 21.71
CA TRP A 17 -28.29 -2.87 20.74
C TRP A 17 -28.79 -4.12 21.43
N ASN A 18 -29.80 -4.76 20.82
CA ASN A 18 -30.25 -6.08 21.23
C ASN A 18 -29.32 -7.12 20.59
N ILE A 19 -28.69 -7.95 21.42
CA ILE A 19 -27.70 -8.93 20.99
C ILE A 19 -28.26 -10.32 21.28
N SER A 20 -28.00 -11.26 20.37
CA SER A 20 -28.38 -12.65 20.61
C SER A 20 -27.70 -13.19 21.87
N ARG A 21 -28.46 -13.96 22.66
CA ARG A 21 -27.98 -14.59 23.91
C ARG A 21 -26.75 -15.49 23.70
N LEU A 22 -26.52 -15.94 22.47
CA LEU A 22 -25.39 -16.80 22.09
C LEU A 22 -24.11 -16.02 21.79
N ARG A 23 -24.16 -14.68 21.72
CA ARG A 23 -23.02 -13.87 21.29
C ARG A 23 -22.17 -13.46 22.49
N LYS A 24 -20.96 -14.00 22.56
CA LYS A 24 -19.96 -13.62 23.58
C LYS A 24 -19.45 -12.21 23.31
N VAL A 25 -19.70 -11.29 24.24
CA VAL A 25 -19.15 -9.93 24.20
C VAL A 25 -17.79 -9.91 24.92
N PRO A 26 -16.71 -9.43 24.27
CA PRO A 26 -15.39 -9.35 24.90
C PRO A 26 -15.35 -8.29 26.00
N LEU A 27 -14.42 -8.44 26.95
CA LEU A 27 -14.19 -7.49 28.05
C LEU A 27 -13.82 -6.08 27.57
N SER A 28 -13.25 -5.96 26.38
CA SER A 28 -12.91 -4.69 25.73
C SER A 28 -14.13 -3.83 25.35
N GLY A 29 -15.33 -4.42 25.39
CA GLY A 29 -16.61 -3.77 25.13
C GLY A 29 -17.28 -4.22 23.83
N TYR A 30 -18.58 -3.93 23.71
CA TYR A 30 -19.34 -4.21 22.51
C TYR A 30 -19.14 -3.12 21.44
N ILE A 31 -18.89 -3.54 20.19
CA ILE A 31 -18.88 -2.67 19.02
C ILE A 31 -20.09 -3.05 18.16
N CYS A 32 -20.91 -2.06 17.80
CA CYS A 32 -22.10 -2.31 16.97
C CYS A 32 -21.70 -2.59 15.51
N PRO A 33 -22.56 -3.30 14.75
CA PRO A 33 -22.28 -3.60 13.34
C PRO A 33 -22.04 -2.35 12.51
N GLU A 34 -22.78 -1.25 12.75
CA GLU A 34 -22.57 0.02 12.04
C GLU A 34 -21.14 0.56 12.23
N CYS A 35 -20.63 0.58 13.46
CA CYS A 35 -19.28 1.06 13.75
C CYS A 35 -18.20 0.09 13.26
N ALA A 36 -18.46 -1.23 13.31
CA ALA A 36 -17.54 -2.23 12.81
C ALA A 36 -17.45 -2.19 11.27
N ASP A 37 -18.57 -2.01 10.59
CA ASP A 37 -18.62 -1.90 9.13
C ASP A 37 -18.00 -0.59 8.65
N ALA A 38 -18.20 0.52 9.38
CA ALA A 38 -17.52 1.78 9.09
C ALA A 38 -15.99 1.63 9.13
N GLU A 39 -15.46 0.93 10.13
CA GLU A 39 -14.02 0.66 10.26
C GLU A 39 -13.51 -0.28 9.17
N ARG A 40 -14.24 -1.35 8.85
CA ARG A 40 -13.91 -2.23 7.70
C ARG A 40 -13.89 -1.46 6.38
N ARG A 41 -14.86 -0.57 6.14
CA ARG A 41 -14.90 0.25 4.93
C ARG A 41 -13.70 1.19 4.85
N GLN A 42 -13.29 1.77 5.99
CA GLN A 42 -12.09 2.61 6.06
C GLN A 42 -10.82 1.80 5.76
N GLN A 43 -10.67 0.62 6.36
CA GLN A 43 -9.54 -0.28 6.10
C GLN A 43 -9.49 -0.70 4.62
N GLN A 44 -10.61 -1.14 4.04
CA GLN A 44 -10.68 -1.51 2.63
C GLN A 44 -10.38 -0.32 1.70
N ALA A 45 -10.81 0.90 2.06
CA ALA A 45 -10.47 2.09 1.29
C ALA A 45 -8.97 2.39 1.34
N LEU A 46 -8.32 2.19 2.49
CA LEU A 46 -6.88 2.34 2.65
C LEU A 46 -6.11 1.30 1.83
N GLU A 47 -6.49 0.02 1.94
CA GLU A 47 -5.91 -1.08 1.16
C GLU A 47 -6.04 -0.87 -0.34
N ARG A 48 -7.19 -0.38 -0.81
CA ARG A 48 -7.37 -0.03 -2.24
C ARG A 48 -6.45 1.11 -2.67
N ARG A 49 -6.16 2.07 -1.80
CA ARG A 49 -5.23 3.17 -2.10
C ARG A 49 -3.78 2.68 -2.13
N THR A 50 -3.37 1.84 -1.17
CA THR A 50 -2.01 1.28 -1.13
C THR A 50 -1.78 0.32 -2.30
N ALA A 51 -2.73 -0.57 -2.60
CA ALA A 51 -2.65 -1.48 -3.75
C ALA A 51 -2.47 -0.74 -5.08
N LYS A 52 -3.19 0.38 -5.30
CA LYS A 52 -3.02 1.22 -6.50
C LYS A 52 -1.61 1.81 -6.58
N LYS A 53 -1.07 2.34 -5.47
CA LYS A 53 0.30 2.89 -5.45
C LYS A 53 1.35 1.82 -5.77
N ILE A 54 1.20 0.64 -5.20
CA ILE A 54 2.10 -0.50 -5.46
C ILE A 54 2.01 -0.93 -6.93
N ALA A 55 0.80 -1.07 -7.47
CA ALA A 55 0.61 -1.45 -8.87
C ALA A 55 1.26 -0.46 -9.84
N VAL A 56 1.11 0.85 -9.60
CA VAL A 56 1.77 1.89 -10.41
C VAL A 56 3.30 1.80 -10.29
N ALA A 57 3.83 1.56 -9.09
CA ALA A 57 5.27 1.42 -8.89
C ALA A 57 5.83 0.18 -9.62
N CYS A 58 5.13 -0.95 -9.56
CA CYS A 58 5.50 -2.16 -10.29
C CYS A 58 5.46 -1.95 -11.82
N ALA A 59 4.43 -1.26 -12.33
CA ALA A 59 4.34 -0.94 -13.75
C ALA A 59 5.49 -0.04 -14.21
N MET A 60 5.82 1.00 -13.44
CA MET A 60 6.96 1.88 -13.72
C MET A 60 8.29 1.11 -13.71
N ALA A 61 8.50 0.22 -12.75
CA ALA A 61 9.70 -0.63 -12.69
C ALA A 61 9.79 -1.56 -13.91
N PHE A 62 8.67 -2.16 -14.34
CA PHE A 62 8.62 -3.01 -15.52
C PHE A 62 8.96 -2.24 -16.81
N VAL A 63 8.40 -1.05 -16.98
CA VAL A 63 8.72 -0.17 -18.12
C VAL A 63 10.21 0.21 -18.12
N ALA A 64 10.78 0.53 -16.95
CA ALA A 64 12.21 0.81 -16.84
C ALA A 64 13.06 -0.40 -17.26
N VAL A 65 12.70 -1.62 -16.85
CA VAL A 65 13.41 -2.85 -17.26
C VAL A 65 13.34 -3.02 -18.79
N LEU A 66 12.16 -2.88 -19.40
CA LEU A 66 12.01 -2.98 -20.86
C LEU A 66 12.87 -1.95 -21.61
N LEU A 67 12.86 -0.69 -21.15
CA LEU A 67 13.69 0.36 -21.74
C LEU A 67 15.18 0.03 -21.64
N THR A 68 15.63 -0.54 -20.52
CA THR A 68 17.04 -0.94 -20.37
C THR A 68 17.41 -2.14 -21.24
N MET A 69 16.50 -3.10 -21.44
CA MET A 69 16.73 -4.20 -22.37
C MET A 69 16.81 -3.71 -23.82
N TRP A 70 15.91 -2.80 -24.22
CA TRP A 70 15.92 -2.21 -25.55
C TRP A 70 17.18 -1.39 -25.80
N ALA A 71 17.57 -0.56 -24.83
CA ALA A 71 18.83 0.19 -24.86
C ALA A 71 20.06 -0.73 -24.97
N ARG A 72 20.09 -1.86 -24.26
CA ARG A 72 21.16 -2.86 -24.40
C ARG A 72 21.20 -3.48 -25.79
N ALA A 73 20.05 -3.83 -26.35
CA ALA A 73 19.97 -4.38 -27.70
C ALA A 73 20.50 -3.39 -28.75
N GLN A 74 20.11 -2.12 -28.65
CA GLN A 74 20.68 -1.05 -29.47
C GLN A 74 22.17 -0.92 -29.23
N ALA A 75 22.65 -0.81 -27.99
CA ALA A 75 24.09 -0.70 -27.71
C ALA A 75 24.92 -1.84 -28.32
N VAL A 76 24.37 -3.07 -28.41
CA VAL A 76 25.01 -4.20 -29.10
C VAL A 76 25.02 -4.00 -30.63
N ALA A 77 23.91 -3.54 -31.23
CA ALA A 77 23.85 -3.22 -32.66
C ALA A 77 24.82 -2.09 -33.05
N TRP A 78 24.99 -1.09 -32.19
CA TRP A 78 25.85 0.08 -32.42
C TRP A 78 27.33 -0.16 -32.07
N ARG A 79 27.65 -1.17 -31.24
CA ARG A 79 29.04 -1.60 -30.96
C ARG A 79 29.78 -2.13 -32.19
N GLY A 80 29.07 -2.43 -33.27
CA GLY A 80 29.69 -2.72 -34.58
C GLY A 80 30.29 -1.50 -35.28
N ASN A 81 29.99 -0.26 -34.86
CA ASN A 81 30.47 0.93 -35.60
C ASN A 81 31.03 2.11 -34.77
N THR A 82 30.68 2.32 -33.49
CA THR A 82 31.36 3.34 -32.66
C THR A 82 31.00 3.18 -31.18
N ALA A 83 32.01 3.13 -30.30
CA ALA A 83 31.88 2.90 -28.86
C ALA A 83 31.37 4.14 -28.07
N TRP A 84 30.22 4.72 -28.44
CA TRP A 84 29.62 5.90 -27.79
C TRP A 84 28.30 5.59 -27.05
N GLY A 85 28.09 4.35 -26.61
CA GLY A 85 26.76 3.88 -26.15
C GLY A 85 26.51 3.85 -24.64
N GLY A 86 27.57 3.77 -23.81
CA GLY A 86 27.41 3.57 -22.36
C GLY A 86 27.09 4.83 -21.58
N GLU A 87 27.68 5.95 -21.99
CA GLU A 87 27.60 7.23 -21.28
C GLU A 87 26.24 7.90 -21.44
N ALA A 88 25.59 7.75 -22.60
CA ALA A 88 24.24 8.24 -22.85
C ALA A 88 23.18 7.51 -22.01
N LEU A 89 23.46 6.30 -21.51
CA LEU A 89 22.53 5.55 -20.67
C LEU A 89 22.54 6.02 -19.21
N VAL A 90 23.66 6.56 -18.73
CA VAL A 90 23.79 7.08 -17.37
C VAL A 90 22.71 8.12 -17.03
N PRO A 91 22.47 9.19 -17.83
CA PRO A 91 21.42 10.15 -17.52
C PRO A 91 20.02 9.54 -17.60
N VAL A 92 19.78 8.58 -18.50
CA VAL A 92 18.49 7.86 -18.59
C VAL A 92 18.24 7.05 -17.32
N TYR A 93 19.26 6.36 -16.80
CA TYR A 93 19.17 5.63 -15.54
C TYR A 93 18.93 6.57 -14.35
N VAL A 94 19.60 7.72 -14.30
CA VAL A 94 19.41 8.70 -13.21
C VAL A 94 17.98 9.28 -13.23
N ILE A 95 17.48 9.63 -14.42
CA ILE A 95 16.10 10.16 -14.58
C ILE A 95 15.07 9.09 -14.24
N ALA A 96 15.29 7.83 -14.60
CA ALA A 96 14.38 6.73 -14.29
C ALA A 96 14.45 6.29 -12.81
N ALA A 97 15.64 6.33 -12.20
CA ALA A 97 15.84 5.96 -10.80
C ALA A 97 15.29 7.02 -9.83
N TRP A 98 15.30 8.30 -10.20
CA TRP A 98 14.81 9.39 -9.36
C TRP A 98 13.35 9.23 -8.87
N PRO A 99 12.35 8.99 -9.74
CA PRO A 99 10.96 8.79 -9.29
C PRO A 99 10.81 7.52 -8.45
N VAL A 100 11.54 6.45 -8.76
CA VAL A 100 11.56 5.20 -7.96
C VAL A 100 12.11 5.44 -6.56
N TRP A 101 13.22 6.18 -6.47
CA TRP A 101 13.80 6.56 -5.19
C TRP A 101 12.85 7.45 -4.37
N ARG A 102 12.13 8.37 -5.04
CA ARG A 102 11.16 9.25 -4.39
C ARG A 102 9.98 8.45 -3.82
N THR A 103 9.40 7.52 -4.57
CA THR A 103 8.33 6.65 -4.06
C THR A 103 8.79 5.76 -2.93
N LEU A 104 10.01 5.20 -3.00
CA LEU A 104 10.58 4.42 -1.90
C LEU A 104 10.78 5.28 -0.63
N ARG A 105 11.27 6.51 -0.77
CA ARG A 105 11.44 7.45 0.36
C ARG A 105 10.11 7.84 0.98
N ASP A 106 9.09 8.09 0.17
CA ASP A 106 7.75 8.46 0.65
C ASP A 106 7.06 7.28 1.33
N TRP A 107 7.24 6.06 0.82
CA TRP A 107 6.78 4.84 1.46
C TRP A 107 7.48 4.60 2.80
N ALA A 108 8.81 4.74 2.85
CA ALA A 108 9.57 4.59 4.09
C ALA A 108 9.16 5.62 5.16
N ARG A 109 8.77 6.83 4.76
CA ARG A 109 8.20 7.84 5.68
C ARG A 109 6.84 7.42 6.21
N SER A 110 5.94 6.93 5.36
CA SER A 110 4.62 6.42 5.79
C SER A 110 4.77 5.28 6.80
N CYS A 111 5.67 4.31 6.56
CA CYS A 111 5.90 3.21 7.50
C CYS A 111 6.47 3.68 8.84
N ARG A 112 7.24 4.77 8.88
CA ARG A 112 7.77 5.34 10.13
C ARG A 112 6.66 5.98 10.97
N GLU A 113 5.72 6.67 10.33
CA GLU A 113 4.58 7.29 11.02
C GLU A 113 3.63 6.24 11.61
N ASP A 114 3.43 5.12 10.92
CA ASP A 114 2.62 4.00 11.43
C ASP A 114 3.26 3.25 12.62
N LEU A 115 4.59 3.36 12.81
CA LEU A 115 5.31 2.68 13.91
C LEU A 115 5.28 3.46 15.24
N HIS A 116 4.86 4.73 15.22
CA HIS A 116 4.78 5.60 16.40
C HIS A 116 3.35 5.73 16.97
N ILE A 117 2.43 4.85 16.55
CA ILE A 117 1.08 4.66 17.10
C ILE A 117 1.06 3.37 17.92
#